data_AF-E0UPI7-F1
#
_entry.id   AF-E0UPI7-F1
#
_cell.length_a   1.000
_cell.length_b   1.000
_cell.length_c   1.000
_cell.angle_alpha   90.00
_cell.angle_beta   90.00
_cell.angle_gamma   90.00
#
_symmetry.space_group_name_H-M   'P 1'
#
loop_
_entity.id
_entity.type
_entity.pdbx_description
1 polymer ?
#
loop_
_entity_poly.entity_id
_entity_poly.type
_entity_poly.pdbx_seq_one_letter_code
_entity_poly.pdbx_strand_id
1 'polypeptide(L)'
;MQYVSLFLLTFLFSSILLAQDEDITILAKKLNLYGGQKAAIQWNRIFSSQRHLKKYKLEKLPIQTRNKLQKYLISHAADSEQPIVPGLQP
;
A
#
# COMPACT_ATOMS: atom_id res chain seq x y z
N MET A 1 -38.73 -6.84 11.03
CA MET A 1 -37.97 -5.73 11.66
C MET A 1 -36.57 -6.13 12.13
N GLN A 2 -36.32 -7.34 12.69
CA GLN A 2 -34.97 -7.76 13.14
C GLN A 2 -33.91 -7.82 12.02
N TYR A 3 -34.25 -8.25 10.81
CA TYR A 3 -33.29 -8.40 9.71
C TYR A 3 -32.74 -7.08 9.15
N VAL A 4 -33.51 -5.99 9.22
CA VAL A 4 -33.07 -4.65 8.75
C VAL A 4 -31.96 -4.10 9.65
N SER A 5 -32.07 -4.34 10.96
CA SER A 5 -31.06 -3.92 11.92
C SER A 5 -29.74 -4.69 11.76
N LEU A 6 -29.79 -5.96 11.37
CA LEU A 6 -28.60 -6.78 11.09
C LEU A 6 -27.87 -6.31 9.82
N PHE A 7 -28.63 -5.92 8.79
CA PHE A 7 -28.09 -5.44 7.51
C PHE A 7 -27.43 -4.06 7.61
N LEU A 8 -27.95 -3.18 8.47
CA LEU A 8 -27.34 -1.88 8.78
C LEU A 8 -26.00 -2.04 9.52
N LEU A 9 -25.87 -3.04 10.40
CA LEU A 9 -24.65 -3.29 11.15
C LEU A 9 -23.50 -3.79 10.25
N THR A 10 -23.80 -4.63 9.25
CA THR A 10 -22.79 -5.13 8.32
C THR A 10 -22.33 -4.07 7.32
N PHE A 11 -23.21 -3.14 6.93
CA PHE A 11 -22.86 -2.05 6.01
C PHE A 11 -21.94 -1.00 6.66
N LEU A 12 -22.07 -0.73 7.96
CA LEU A 12 -21.21 0.22 8.68
C LEU A 12 -19.78 -0.32 8.92
N PHE A 13 -19.58 -1.64 8.93
CA PHE A 13 -18.27 -2.24 9.15
C PHE A 13 -17.39 -2.22 7.87
N SER A 14 -18.00 -2.21 6.68
CA SER A 14 -17.25 -2.22 5.42
C SER A 14 -16.60 -0.87 5.09
N SER A 15 -17.20 0.25 5.51
CA SER A 15 -16.68 1.60 5.23
C SER A 15 -15.38 1.93 5.98
N ILE A 16 -15.10 1.28 7.12
CA ILE A 16 -13.88 1.54 7.91
C ILE A 16 -12.62 1.01 7.22
N LEU A 17 -12.76 0.01 6.34
CA LEU A 17 -11.61 -0.59 5.63
C LEU A 17 -11.14 0.25 4.43
N LEU A 18 -11.99 1.12 3.88
CA LEU A 18 -11.66 1.90 2.67
C LEU A 18 -10.88 3.19 2.95
N ALA A 19 -11.01 3.79 4.14
CA ALA A 19 -10.41 5.09 4.45
C ALA A 19 -8.89 5.06 4.65
N GLN A 20 -8.24 3.90 4.60
CA GLN A 20 -6.82 3.75 4.96
C GLN A 20 -5.84 3.74 3.78
N ASP A 21 -6.34 3.75 2.54
CA ASP A 21 -5.50 3.70 1.34
C ASP A 21 -5.00 5.09 0.91
N GLU A 22 -5.71 6.18 1.19
CA GLU A 22 -5.22 7.54 0.86
C GLU A 22 -3.89 7.83 1.56
N ASP A 23 -3.77 7.43 2.83
CA ASP A 23 -2.56 7.59 3.64
C ASP A 23 -1.32 6.90 3.03
N ILE A 24 -1.51 5.76 2.35
CA ILE A 24 -0.37 4.98 1.83
C ILE A 24 0.24 5.61 0.58
N THR A 25 -0.60 6.22 -0.25
CA THR A 25 -0.14 6.93 -1.47
C THR A 25 0.69 8.16 -1.09
N ILE A 26 0.24 8.92 -0.09
CA ILE A 26 0.95 10.08 0.46
C ILE A 26 2.26 9.64 1.08
N LEU A 27 2.27 8.54 1.84
CA LEU A 27 3.50 8.00 2.43
C LEU A 27 4.51 7.57 1.36
N ALA A 28 4.06 6.86 0.31
CA ALA A 28 4.90 6.43 -0.79
C ALA A 28 5.55 7.64 -1.48
N LYS A 29 4.77 8.70 -1.75
CA LYS A 29 5.26 9.98 -2.26
C LYS A 29 6.28 10.65 -1.32
N LYS A 30 6.00 10.73 -0.02
CA LYS A 30 6.92 11.30 0.99
C LYS A 30 8.26 10.56 1.05
N LEU A 31 8.25 9.26 0.77
CA LEU A 31 9.45 8.42 0.72
C LEU A 31 10.12 8.37 -0.66
N ASN A 32 9.57 9.07 -1.67
CA ASN A 32 9.98 9.00 -3.08
C ASN A 32 10.00 7.55 -3.63
N LEU A 33 9.03 6.75 -3.21
CA LEU A 33 8.82 5.39 -3.68
C LEU A 33 7.60 5.36 -4.60
N TYR A 34 7.79 4.94 -5.85
CA TYR A 34 6.71 4.80 -6.82
C TYR A 34 6.66 3.37 -7.33
N GLY A 35 5.46 2.77 -7.38
CA GLY A 35 5.30 1.37 -7.79
C GLY A 35 6.07 1.02 -9.06
N GLY A 36 5.89 1.78 -10.14
CA GLY A 36 6.54 1.51 -11.43
C GLY A 36 8.04 1.82 -11.50
N GLN A 37 8.70 2.22 -10.41
CA GLN A 37 10.17 2.27 -10.38
C GLN A 37 10.80 0.87 -10.48
N LYS A 38 10.06 -0.18 -10.11
CA LYS A 38 10.57 -1.55 -9.97
C LYS A 38 9.51 -2.58 -10.32
N ALA A 39 9.97 -3.76 -10.69
CA ALA A 39 9.12 -4.94 -10.83
C ALA A 39 8.66 -5.45 -9.45
N ALA A 40 7.54 -6.16 -9.39
CA ALA A 40 6.95 -6.71 -8.17
C ALA A 40 7.97 -7.57 -7.39
N ILE A 41 8.75 -8.39 -8.09
CA ILE A 41 9.79 -9.23 -7.46
C ILE A 41 10.91 -8.40 -6.82
N GLN A 42 11.25 -7.25 -7.40
CA GLN A 42 12.26 -6.36 -6.85
C GLN A 42 11.74 -5.64 -5.60
N TRP A 43 10.46 -5.24 -5.58
CA TRP A 43 9.81 -4.75 -4.37
C TRP A 43 9.83 -5.81 -3.27
N ASN A 44 9.41 -7.03 -3.55
CA ASN A 44 9.47 -8.12 -2.58
C ASN A 44 10.87 -8.31 -1.96
N ARG A 45 11.93 -8.25 -2.77
CA ARG A 45 13.33 -8.32 -2.28
C ARG A 45 13.73 -7.14 -1.38
N ILE A 46 13.13 -5.97 -1.56
CA ILE A 46 13.37 -4.79 -0.71
C ILE A 46 12.73 -4.99 0.65
N PHE A 47 11.49 -5.49 0.69
CA PHE A 47 10.76 -5.69 1.93
C PHE A 47 11.22 -6.93 2.72
N SER A 48 11.89 -7.89 2.08
CA SER A 48 12.40 -9.11 2.74
C SER A 48 13.76 -8.97 3.42
N SER A 49 14.51 -7.88 3.18
CA SER A 49 15.88 -7.71 3.69
C SER A 49 16.01 -6.50 4.62
N GLN A 50 16.51 -6.70 5.84
CA GLN A 50 16.76 -5.60 6.77
C GLN A 50 17.70 -4.54 6.20
N ARG A 51 18.70 -4.97 5.40
CA ARG A 51 19.62 -4.05 4.72
C ARG A 51 18.88 -3.13 3.76
N HIS A 52 17.92 -3.64 3.01
CA HIS A 52 17.11 -2.83 2.10
C HIS A 52 16.12 -1.96 2.87
N LEU A 53 15.47 -2.49 3.91
CA LEU A 53 14.59 -1.69 4.76
C LEU A 53 15.30 -0.47 5.35
N LYS A 54 16.56 -0.62 5.78
CA LYS A 54 17.45 0.49 6.18
C LYS A 54 17.66 1.50 5.05
N LYS A 55 18.10 1.01 3.89
CA LYS A 55 18.40 1.83 2.71
C LYS A 55 17.21 2.71 2.28
N TYR A 56 15.99 2.18 2.37
CA TYR A 56 14.76 2.88 1.99
C TYR A 56 14.04 3.54 3.18
N LYS A 57 14.66 3.61 4.36
CA LYS A 57 14.09 4.19 5.59
C LYS A 57 12.76 3.54 6.04
N LEU A 58 12.53 2.30 5.63
CA LEU A 58 11.30 1.53 5.91
C LEU A 58 11.34 0.83 7.27
N GLU A 59 12.52 0.67 7.88
CA GLU A 59 12.64 -0.01 9.18
C GLU A 59 11.99 0.76 10.34
N LYS A 60 11.83 2.08 10.20
CA LYS A 60 11.21 2.95 11.22
C LYS A 60 9.68 2.94 11.15
N LEU A 61 9.12 2.36 10.09
CA LEU A 61 7.67 2.27 9.93
C LEU A 61 7.11 1.11 10.76
N PRO A 62 5.91 1.28 11.35
CA PRO A 62 5.18 0.16 11.93
C PRO A 62 5.03 -0.98 10.91
N ILE A 63 5.08 -2.23 11.40
CA ILE A 63 4.94 -3.42 10.55
C ILE A 63 3.71 -3.38 9.66
N GLN A 64 2.58 -2.90 10.19
CA GLN A 64 1.32 -2.78 9.46
C GLN A 64 1.43 -1.78 8.29
N THR A 65 2.00 -0.60 8.53
CA THR A 65 2.23 0.44 7.52
C THR A 65 3.18 -0.07 6.43
N ARG A 66 4.25 -0.77 6.83
CA ARG A 66 5.20 -1.37 5.90
C ARG A 66 4.53 -2.43 5.01
N ASN A 67 3.67 -3.27 5.56
CA ASN A 67 2.93 -4.28 4.79
C ASN A 67 1.96 -3.65 3.80
N LYS A 68 1.27 -2.57 4.19
CA LYS A 68 0.41 -1.81 3.26
C LYS A 68 1.21 -1.18 2.15
N LEU A 69 2.33 -0.55 2.48
CA LEU A 69 3.21 0.08 1.50
C LEU A 69 3.77 -0.95 0.51
N GLN A 70 4.15 -2.13 1.01
CA GLN A 70 4.57 -3.25 0.16
C GLN A 70 3.48 -3.65 -0.83
N LYS A 71 2.25 -3.86 -0.34
CA LYS A 71 1.11 -4.22 -1.21
C LYS A 71 0.86 -3.14 -2.27
N TYR A 72 0.84 -1.87 -1.87
CA TYR A 72 0.62 -0.74 -2.77
C TYR A 72 1.70 -0.66 -3.87
N LEU A 73 2.97 -0.82 -3.51
CA LEU A 73 4.07 -0.74 -4.47
C LEU A 73 4.10 -1.94 -5.44
N ILE A 74 3.65 -3.12 -4.98
CA ILE A 74 3.54 -4.32 -5.82
C ILE A 74 2.34 -4.24 -6.75
N SER A 75 1.18 -3.79 -6.26
CA SER A 75 -0.03 -3.68 -7.08
C SER A 75 0.11 -2.65 -8.21
N HIS A 76 1.04 -1.71 -8.06
CA HIS A 76 1.36 -0.69 -9.05
C HIS A 76 2.78 -0.83 -9.62
N ALA A 77 3.38 -2.02 -9.50
CA ALA A 77 4.71 -2.31 -10.01
C ALA A 77 4.78 -2.16 -11.54
N ALA A 78 5.99 -2.03 -12.08
CA ALA A 78 6.21 -1.84 -13.52
C ALA A 78 5.64 -2.99 -14.37
N ASP A 79 5.58 -4.20 -13.81
CA ASP A 79 5.08 -5.45 -14.38
C ASP A 79 3.70 -5.85 -13.84
N SER A 80 2.99 -4.93 -13.18
CA SER A 80 1.62 -5.16 -12.70
C SER A 80 0.58 -4.81 -13.77
N GLU A 81 -0.67 -5.21 -13.52
CA GLU A 81 -1.83 -4.83 -14.34
C GLU A 81 -2.18 -3.33 -14.24
N GLN A 82 -1.67 -2.63 -13.21
CA GLN A 82 -1.97 -1.22 -12.93
C GLN A 82 -0.69 -0.41 -12.65
N PRO A 83 0.28 -0.38 -13.58
CA PRO A 83 1.58 0.23 -13.33
C PRO A 83 1.46 1.74 -13.14
N ILE A 84 2.13 2.29 -12.13
CA ILE A 84 2.27 3.74 -11.96
C ILE A 84 3.57 4.20 -12.61
N VAL A 85 3.47 5.03 -13.65
CA VAL A 85 4.65 5.61 -14.31
C VAL A 85 5.27 6.69 -13.41
N PRO A 86 6.57 6.59 -13.09
CA PRO A 86 7.27 7.66 -12.38
C PRO A 86 7.15 8.99 -13.14
N GLY A 87 6.65 10.04 -12.47
CA GLY A 87 6.47 11.37 -13.06
C GLY A 87 5.08 11.66 -13.63
N LEU A 88 4.18 10.67 -13.68
CA LEU A 88 2.79 10.84 -14.11
C LEU A 88 1.83 10.41 -12.99
N GLN A 89 1.92 11.11 -11.85
CA GLN A 89 1.00 10.92 -10.71
C GLN A 89 0.08 12.13 -10.58
N PRO A 90 -1.21 11.95 -10.23
CA PRO A 90 -2.08 13.06 -9.83
C PRO A 90 -1.55 13.74 -8.56
#